data_AF-A0A7R7GJ73-F1
#
_entry.id   AF-A0A7R7GJ73-F1
#
_cell.length_a   1.000
_cell.length_b   1.000
_cell.length_c   1.000
_cell.angle_alpha   90.00
_cell.angle_beta   90.00
_cell.angle_gamma   90.00
#
_symmetry.space_group_name_H-M   'P 1'
#
loop_
_entity.id
_entity.type
_entity.pdbx_description
1 polymer ?
#
loop_
_entity_poly.entity_id
_entity_poly.type
_entity_poly.pdbx_seq_one_letter_code
_entity_poly.pdbx_strand_id
1 'polypeptide(L)'
;MTRLHPRLEQDCHYVSRLDLCHLLLMNDSNYPWCILVPDREDISEIHQLEEADQQQLIRESSRLARGLTRLYRPDKLNIAAIGNLVPQLHLHHVVRYIGDPAWPKPVWGHAPARPYTTEAADEAVARLQEALARSV
;
A
#
# COMPACT_ATOMS: atom_id res chain seq x y z
N MET A 1 -2.20 15.37 11.76
CA MET A 1 -2.24 13.91 11.54
C MET A 1 -3.68 13.50 11.69
N THR A 2 -4.24 13.09 10.58
CA THR A 2 -5.57 12.55 10.42
C THR A 2 -5.56 11.12 10.95
N ARG A 3 -6.70 10.69 11.48
CA ARG A 3 -6.83 9.35 12.04
C ARG A 3 -6.98 8.34 10.91
N LEU A 4 -6.25 7.23 10.97
CA LEU A 4 -6.49 6.11 10.07
C LEU A 4 -7.87 5.51 10.34
N HIS A 5 -8.57 5.12 9.29
CA HIS A 5 -9.85 4.46 9.40
C HIS A 5 -9.68 3.15 10.21
N PRO A 6 -10.56 2.81 11.17
CA PRO A 6 -10.37 1.66 12.07
C PRO A 6 -10.13 0.33 11.34
N ARG A 7 -10.75 0.17 10.16
CA ARG A 7 -10.53 -1.02 9.31
C ARG A 7 -9.11 -1.10 8.75
N LEU A 8 -8.51 0.03 8.37
CA LEU A 8 -7.12 0.08 7.90
C LEU A 8 -6.16 -0.17 9.06
N GLU A 9 -6.44 0.38 10.25
CA GLU A 9 -5.67 0.10 11.47
C GLU A 9 -5.72 -1.38 11.86
N GLN A 10 -6.87 -2.03 11.68
CA GLN A 10 -7.05 -3.45 12.00
C GLN A 10 -6.40 -4.39 10.97
N ASP A 11 -6.56 -4.10 9.68
CA ASP A 11 -6.18 -5.01 8.61
C ASP A 11 -4.72 -4.83 8.14
N CYS A 12 -4.00 -3.82 8.65
CA CYS A 12 -2.64 -3.50 8.20
C CYS A 12 -1.63 -3.35 9.33
N HIS A 13 -0.37 -3.59 8.99
CA HIS A 13 0.80 -3.20 9.79
C HIS A 13 1.29 -1.83 9.35
N TYR A 14 1.60 -0.95 10.30
CA TYR A 14 2.15 0.37 9.99
C TYR A 14 3.63 0.28 9.58
N VAL A 15 4.01 0.89 8.45
CA VAL A 15 5.39 0.86 7.97
C VAL A 15 6.10 2.16 8.30
N SER A 16 5.61 3.29 7.77
CA SER A 16 6.25 4.60 7.95
C SER A 16 5.32 5.75 7.57
N ARG A 17 5.76 6.96 7.87
CA ARG A 17 5.17 8.19 7.32
C ARG A 17 6.04 8.74 6.19
N LEU A 18 5.40 9.11 5.09
CA LEU A 18 5.97 9.91 4.00
C LEU A 18 5.52 11.37 4.14
N ASP A 19 5.85 12.23 3.18
CA ASP A 19 5.53 13.67 3.29
C ASP A 19 4.01 13.90 3.35
N LEU A 20 3.26 13.18 2.50
CA LEU A 20 1.79 13.20 2.45
C LEU A 20 1.18 11.94 3.06
N CYS A 21 1.66 10.75 2.71
CA CYS A 21 0.95 9.51 3.04
C CYS A 21 1.48 8.78 4.28
N HIS A 22 0.57 8.13 5.00
CA HIS A 22 0.93 6.94 5.78
C HIS A 22 1.16 5.76 4.83
N LEU A 23 2.23 5.01 5.05
CA LEU A 23 2.50 3.76 4.36
C LEU A 23 2.15 2.59 5.27
N LEU A 24 1.29 1.71 4.77
CA LEU A 24 0.83 0.52 5.46
C LEU A 24 1.18 -0.73 4.65
N LEU A 25 1.35 -1.85 5.35
CA LEU A 25 1.46 -3.20 4.80
C LEU A 25 0.17 -3.96 5.10
N MET A 26 -0.56 -4.37 4.07
CA MET A 26 -1.76 -5.19 4.24
C MET A 26 -1.39 -6.51 4.93
N ASN A 27 -2.16 -6.95 5.93
CA ASN A 27 -1.94 -8.20 6.65
C ASN A 27 -2.43 -9.43 5.83
N ASP A 28 -1.99 -9.50 4.59
CA ASP A 28 -2.20 -10.62 3.67
C ASP A 28 -0.88 -11.00 3.00
N SER A 29 -0.23 -12.03 3.54
CA SER A 29 1.05 -12.56 3.07
C SER A 29 0.97 -13.35 1.77
N ASN A 30 -0.23 -13.51 1.18
CA ASN A 30 -0.35 -14.04 -0.18
C ASN A 30 0.37 -13.16 -1.22
N TYR A 31 0.48 -11.84 -0.95
CA TYR A 31 1.10 -10.87 -1.85
C TYR A 31 1.87 -9.81 -1.06
N PRO A 32 3.04 -9.33 -1.53
CA PRO A 32 3.59 -8.09 -1.02
C PRO A 32 2.68 -6.92 -1.41
N TRP A 33 1.92 -6.40 -0.44
CA TRP A 33 0.83 -5.46 -0.66
C TRP A 33 0.95 -4.25 0.26
N CYS A 34 1.36 -3.12 -0.31
CA CYS A 34 1.44 -1.85 0.39
C CYS A 34 0.23 -0.95 0.09
N ILE A 35 -0.10 -0.06 1.01
CA ILE A 35 -1.18 0.91 0.87
C ILE A 35 -0.67 2.30 1.29
N LEU A 36 -0.90 3.29 0.43
CA LEU A 36 -0.68 4.70 0.79
C LEU A 36 -2.01 5.33 1.20
N VAL A 37 -2.03 6.01 2.35
CA VAL A 37 -3.20 6.73 2.86
C VAL A 37 -2.80 8.20 3.03
N PRO A 38 -3.27 9.12 2.16
CA PRO A 38 -2.99 10.56 2.31
C PRO A 38 -3.44 11.07 3.68
N ASP A 39 -2.58 11.83 4.35
CA ASP A 39 -2.86 12.42 5.66
C ASP A 39 -3.74 13.69 5.52
N ARG A 40 -4.97 13.51 5.04
CA ARG A 40 -5.98 14.56 4.81
C ARG A 40 -7.36 14.07 5.26
N GLU A 41 -8.09 14.93 5.97
CA GLU A 41 -9.40 14.59 6.53
C GLU A 41 -10.47 14.66 5.46
N ASP A 42 -11.49 13.81 5.57
CA ASP A 42 -12.68 13.81 4.70
C ASP A 42 -12.40 13.71 3.19
N ILE A 43 -11.29 13.05 2.82
CA ILE A 43 -10.97 12.71 1.44
C ILE A 43 -11.31 11.25 1.17
N SER A 44 -12.19 11.02 0.20
CA SER A 44 -12.53 9.71 -0.33
C SER A 44 -11.96 9.44 -1.72
N GLU A 45 -11.73 10.49 -2.50
CA GLU A 45 -11.30 10.38 -3.89
C GLU A 45 -10.06 11.24 -4.17
N ILE A 46 -9.20 10.78 -5.09
CA ILE A 46 -7.96 11.52 -5.45
C ILE A 46 -8.29 12.94 -5.93
N HIS A 47 -9.37 13.13 -6.69
CA HIS A 47 -9.75 14.43 -7.24
C HIS A 47 -10.24 15.44 -6.19
N GLN A 48 -10.46 15.01 -4.94
CA GLN A 48 -10.83 15.88 -3.81
C GLN A 48 -9.60 16.46 -3.11
N LEU A 49 -8.41 15.87 -3.34
CA LEU A 49 -7.16 16.43 -2.85
C LEU A 49 -6.88 17.76 -3.56
N GLU A 50 -6.23 18.68 -2.85
CA GLU A 50 -5.61 19.85 -3.47
C GLU A 50 -4.62 19.44 -4.56
N GLU A 51 -4.45 20.26 -5.59
CA GLU A 51 -3.60 19.91 -6.75
C GLU A 51 -2.18 19.53 -6.33
N ALA A 52 -1.60 20.25 -5.37
CA ALA A 52 -0.27 19.96 -4.83
C ALA A 52 -0.20 18.57 -4.17
N ASP A 53 -1.27 18.15 -3.48
CA ASP A 53 -1.36 16.84 -2.82
C ASP A 53 -1.62 15.73 -3.84
N GLN A 54 -2.39 15.96 -4.90
CA GLN A 54 -2.52 15.00 -6.01
C GLN A 54 -1.15 14.72 -6.65
N GLN A 55 -0.38 15.78 -6.91
CA GLN A 55 0.98 15.66 -7.44
C GLN A 55 1.93 14.99 -6.45
N GLN A 56 1.79 15.24 -5.14
CA GLN A 56 2.60 14.57 -4.14
C GLN A 56 2.25 13.08 -4.01
N LEU A 57 0.96 12.73 -4.05
CA LEU A 57 0.50 11.34 -4.04
C LEU A 57 1.11 10.54 -5.20
N ILE A 58 1.12 11.09 -6.42
CA ILE A 58 1.73 10.38 -7.56
C ILE A 58 3.25 10.26 -7.44
N ARG A 59 3.93 11.26 -6.84
CA ARG A 59 5.37 11.19 -6.53
C ARG A 59 5.68 10.08 -5.54
N GLU A 60 4.92 9.99 -4.46
CA GLU A 60 5.06 8.97 -3.41
C GLU A 60 4.71 7.58 -3.93
N SER A 61 3.59 7.44 -4.65
CA SER A 61 3.18 6.21 -5.32
C SER A 61 4.28 5.71 -6.26
N SER A 62 4.85 6.59 -7.08
CA SER A 62 5.92 6.24 -8.01
C SER A 62 7.22 5.85 -7.29
N ARG A 63 7.56 6.54 -6.18
CA ARG A 63 8.72 6.20 -5.35
C ARG A 63 8.55 4.81 -4.71
N LEU A 64 7.39 4.53 -4.13
CA LEU A 64 7.06 3.23 -3.57
C LEU A 64 7.11 2.14 -4.64
N ALA A 65 6.50 2.36 -5.80
CA ALA A 65 6.51 1.42 -6.92
C ALA A 65 7.94 1.05 -7.37
N ARG A 66 8.85 2.02 -7.47
CA ARG A 66 10.27 1.76 -7.78
C ARG A 66 10.95 0.95 -6.68
N GLY A 67 10.71 1.29 -5.41
CA GLY A 67 11.23 0.54 -4.26
C GLY A 67 10.77 -0.91 -4.26
N LEU A 68 9.46 -1.15 -4.43
CA LEU A 68 8.87 -2.48 -4.52
C LEU A 68 9.42 -3.27 -5.71
N THR A 69 9.58 -2.63 -6.87
CA THR A 69 10.13 -3.29 -8.06
C THR A 69 11.56 -3.77 -7.84
N ARG A 70 12.41 -2.95 -7.19
CA ARG A 70 13.79 -3.34 -6.84
C ARG A 70 13.82 -4.44 -5.79
N LEU A 71 12.98 -4.35 -4.76
CA LEU A 71 12.95 -5.26 -3.62
C LEU A 71 12.41 -6.64 -3.98
N TYR A 72 11.36 -6.70 -4.79
CA TYR A 72 10.60 -7.93 -5.04
C TYR A 72 10.73 -8.46 -6.47
N ARG A 73 11.19 -7.65 -7.43
CA ARG A 73 11.29 -8.02 -8.86
C ARG A 73 9.99 -8.67 -9.40
N PRO A 74 8.83 -8.00 -9.27
CA PRO A 74 7.56 -8.53 -9.75
C PRO A 74 7.54 -8.71 -11.26
N ASP A 75 6.71 -9.65 -11.73
CA ASP A 75 6.29 -9.70 -13.14
C ASP A 75 5.40 -8.50 -13.48
N LYS A 76 4.56 -8.05 -12.52
CA LYS A 76 3.72 -6.86 -12.67
C LYS A 76 3.46 -6.17 -11.35
N LEU A 77 3.30 -4.85 -11.39
CA LEU A 77 2.72 -4.08 -10.28
C LEU A 77 1.27 -3.71 -10.60
N ASN A 78 0.36 -3.87 -9.64
CA ASN A 78 -1.01 -3.36 -9.70
C ASN A 78 -1.15 -2.18 -8.75
N ILE A 79 -1.70 -1.07 -9.24
CA ILE A 79 -1.97 0.13 -8.46
C ILE A 79 -3.42 0.52 -8.68
N ALA A 80 -4.16 0.75 -7.59
CA ALA A 80 -5.56 1.15 -7.66
C ALA A 80 -6.00 1.92 -6.41
N ALA A 81 -6.78 2.98 -6.61
CA ALA A 81 -7.64 3.54 -5.58
C ALA A 81 -9.02 2.92 -5.79
N ILE A 82 -9.50 2.19 -4.79
CA ILE A 82 -10.88 1.68 -4.74
C ILE A 82 -11.53 2.37 -3.53
N GLY A 83 -12.14 1.64 -2.59
CA GLY A 83 -12.74 2.25 -1.41
C GLY A 83 -14.25 2.10 -1.27
N ASN A 84 -14.88 1.16 -1.99
CA ASN A 84 -16.32 0.90 -1.90
C ASN A 84 -16.82 0.65 -0.46
N LEU A 85 -15.98 0.11 0.43
CA LEU A 85 -16.31 -0.19 1.83
C LEU A 85 -15.59 0.71 2.85
N VAL A 86 -14.39 1.17 2.53
CA VAL A 86 -13.58 2.05 3.40
C VAL A 86 -13.49 3.40 2.70
N PRO A 87 -14.23 4.43 3.17
CA PRO A 87 -14.38 5.69 2.46
C PRO A 87 -13.14 6.57 2.53
N GLN A 88 -12.23 6.36 3.50
CA GLN A 88 -10.98 7.10 3.56
C GLN A 88 -10.11 6.75 2.36
N LEU A 89 -9.66 7.75 1.60
CA LEU A 89 -8.83 7.56 0.41
C LEU A 89 -7.59 6.73 0.74
N HIS A 90 -7.38 5.66 -0.03
CA HIS A 90 -6.20 4.83 0.07
C HIS A 90 -5.84 4.23 -1.30
N LEU A 91 -4.54 4.16 -1.58
CA LEU A 91 -3.98 3.73 -2.85
C LEU A 91 -3.18 2.44 -2.68
N HIS A 92 -3.71 1.35 -3.22
CA HIS A 92 -3.08 0.03 -3.15
C HIS A 92 -1.91 -0.09 -4.12
N HIS A 93 -0.85 -0.79 -3.70
CA HIS A 93 0.32 -1.18 -4.49
C HIS A 93 0.61 -2.65 -4.25
N VAL A 94 0.30 -3.50 -5.24
CA VAL A 94 0.39 -4.95 -5.12
C VAL A 94 1.42 -5.51 -6.08
N VAL A 95 2.43 -6.19 -5.52
CA VAL A 95 3.44 -6.96 -6.26
C VAL A 95 2.80 -8.26 -6.76
N ARG A 96 2.83 -8.49 -8.07
CA ARG A 96 2.21 -9.64 -8.74
C ARG A 96 3.25 -10.51 -9.42
N TYR A 97 2.98 -11.81 -9.42
CA TYR A 97 3.79 -12.82 -10.09
C TYR A 97 2.91 -13.74 -10.92
N ILE A 98 3.46 -14.25 -12.02
CA ILE A 98 2.86 -15.38 -12.74
C ILE A 98 2.85 -16.58 -11.78
N GLY A 99 1.66 -17.04 -11.43
CA GLY A 99 1.46 -18.14 -10.47
C GLY A 99 1.19 -17.69 -9.03
N ASP A 100 1.09 -16.38 -8.76
CA ASP A 100 0.49 -15.92 -7.51
C ASP A 100 -0.98 -16.39 -7.40
N PRO A 101 -1.56 -16.51 -6.19
CA PRO A 101 -2.86 -17.15 -6.01
C PRO A 101 -4.01 -16.51 -6.81
N ALA A 102 -3.89 -15.26 -7.25
CA ALA A 102 -4.91 -14.57 -8.03
C ALA A 102 -4.56 -14.41 -9.50
N TRP A 103 -3.36 -14.74 -9.98
CA TRP A 103 -2.95 -14.46 -11.35
C TRP A 103 -3.82 -15.21 -12.38
N PRO A 104 -4.31 -14.57 -13.48
CA PRO A 104 -4.12 -13.17 -13.90
C PRO A 104 -5.24 -12.22 -13.43
N LYS A 105 -6.11 -12.65 -12.52
CA LYS A 105 -7.24 -11.88 -11.98
C LYS A 105 -6.78 -10.84 -10.94
N PRO A 106 -7.65 -9.87 -10.62
CA PRO A 106 -7.41 -8.96 -9.49
C PRO A 106 -7.36 -9.69 -8.15
N VAL A 107 -6.58 -9.16 -7.19
CA VAL A 107 -6.38 -9.80 -5.87
C VAL A 107 -7.57 -9.62 -4.93
N TRP A 108 -8.33 -8.53 -5.09
CA TRP A 108 -9.42 -8.16 -4.20
C TRP A 108 -10.52 -9.22 -4.18
N GLY A 109 -10.71 -9.86 -3.03
CA GLY A 109 -11.75 -10.88 -2.83
C GLY A 109 -11.47 -12.24 -3.52
N HIS A 110 -10.25 -12.46 -4.02
CA HIS A 110 -9.94 -13.69 -4.75
C HIS A 110 -9.64 -14.87 -3.82
N ALA A 111 -8.77 -14.67 -2.84
CA ALA A 111 -8.35 -15.68 -1.88
C ALA A 111 -8.58 -15.17 -0.45
N PRO A 112 -8.83 -16.06 0.54
CA PRO A 112 -8.81 -15.67 1.94
C PRO A 112 -7.46 -15.07 2.31
N ALA A 113 -7.48 -13.96 3.04
CA ALA A 113 -6.25 -13.32 3.51
C ALA A 113 -5.46 -14.29 4.40
N ARG A 114 -4.15 -14.36 4.19
CA ARG A 114 -3.24 -15.14 5.02
C ARG A 114 -2.42 -14.18 5.91
N PRO A 115 -2.74 -14.03 7.20
CA PRO A 115 -2.00 -13.13 8.08
C PRO A 115 -0.50 -13.46 8.12
N TYR A 116 0.33 -12.44 8.28
CA TYR A 116 1.73 -12.61 8.64
C TYR A 116 1.84 -13.14 10.08
N THR A 117 2.88 -13.91 10.38
CA THR A 117 3.31 -14.05 11.79
C THR A 117 3.91 -12.72 12.24
N THR A 118 3.99 -12.49 13.56
CA THR A 118 4.58 -11.27 14.10
C THR A 118 5.99 -11.03 13.56
N GLU A 119 6.84 -12.07 13.57
CA GLU A 119 8.23 -11.99 13.11
C GLU A 119 8.31 -11.68 11.61
N ALA A 120 7.44 -12.32 10.80
CA ALA A 120 7.41 -12.10 9.36
C ALA A 120 6.88 -10.70 9.02
N ALA A 121 5.94 -10.17 9.81
CA ALA A 121 5.45 -8.80 9.66
C ALA A 121 6.55 -7.79 9.97
N ASP A 122 7.27 -7.96 11.09
CA ASP A 122 8.37 -7.09 11.50
C ASP A 122 9.50 -7.08 10.47
N GLU A 123 9.88 -8.25 9.93
CA GLU A 123 10.89 -8.35 8.87
C GLU A 123 10.42 -7.66 7.59
N ALA A 124 9.16 -7.86 7.19
CA ALA A 124 8.60 -7.22 6.00
C ALA A 124 8.56 -5.69 6.15
N VAL A 125 8.15 -5.18 7.31
CA VAL A 125 8.15 -3.74 7.63
C VAL A 125 9.56 -3.17 7.53
N ALA A 126 10.56 -3.81 8.16
CA ALA A 126 11.94 -3.36 8.12
C ALA A 126 12.49 -3.31 6.68
N ARG A 127 12.25 -4.36 5.88
CA ARG A 127 12.67 -4.41 4.47
C ARG A 127 12.03 -3.30 3.63
N LEU A 128 10.78 -2.96 3.87
CA LEU A 128 10.08 -1.87 3.17
C LEU A 128 10.66 -0.51 3.55
N GLN A 129 10.92 -0.27 4.83
CA GLN A 129 11.57 0.96 5.31
C GLN A 129 12.95 1.16 4.65
N GLU A 130 13.78 0.11 4.61
CA GLU A 130 15.09 0.16 3.96
C GLU A 130 14.99 0.44 2.45
N ALA A 131 14.05 -0.19 1.76
CA ALA A 131 13.85 0.00 0.32
C ALA A 131 13.48 1.45 -0.03
N LEU A 132 12.73 2.12 0.84
CA LEU A 132 12.35 3.52 0.66
C LEU A 132 13.48 4.49 0.96
N ALA A 133 14.34 4.18 1.94
CA ALA A 133 15.52 4.98 2.26
C ALA A 133 16.53 5.05 1.11
N ARG A 134 16.71 3.93 0.38
CA ARG A 134 17.64 3.82 -0.78
C ARG A 134 17.09 4.36 -2.10
N SER A 135 15.86 4.89 -2.10
CA SER A 135 15.17 5.36 -3.31
C SER A 135 15.18 6.88 -3.47
N VAL A 136 16.08 7.56 -2.75
CA VAL A 136 16.42 8.98 -2.89
C VAL A 136 17.60 9.13 -3.85
#